data_AF-A0A383ENE3-F1
#
_entry.id   AF-A0A383ENE3-F1
#
_cell.length_a   1.000
_cell.length_b   1.000
_cell.length_c   1.000
_cell.angle_alpha   90.00
_cell.angle_beta   90.00
_cell.angle_gamma   90.00
#
_symmetry.space_group_name_H-M   'P 1'
#
loop_
_entity.id
_entity.type
_entity.pdbx_description
1 polymer ?
#
loop_
_entity_poly.entity_id
_entity_poly.type
_entity_poly.pdbx_seq_one_letter_code
_entity_poly.pdbx_strand_id
1 'polypeptide(L)'
;MQNSLLSNGKKKKPQEPVYRVWAGYDPKKTGEKKEVKIPLNKDSGFKDMKLAHTMIRIRNLEASLEFYCSFLGLQEVRRKDLGNEATLVFLSDDAGNYHIELTLNRDGRDYTLGDQFGHLAFHVDDLDAVISKVKENGWWFRQSKSTSSSRYIFLKDPDGYDIEILQEK
;
A
#
# COMPACT_ATOMS: atom_id res chain seq x y z
N MET A 1 -7.87 -41.69 38.85
CA MET A 1 -7.34 -40.55 39.65
C MET A 1 -5.95 -40.25 39.09
N GLN A 2 -5.52 -39.07 38.68
CA GLN A 2 -5.91 -37.70 38.99
C GLN A 2 -5.31 -36.78 37.89
N ASN A 3 -6.12 -35.80 37.46
CA ASN A 3 -5.86 -34.51 36.80
C ASN A 3 -4.48 -34.19 36.18
N SER A 4 -4.50 -33.79 34.91
CA SER A 4 -3.62 -32.74 34.39
C SER A 4 -4.50 -31.63 33.79
N LEU A 5 -4.40 -30.45 34.39
CA LEU A 5 -5.21 -29.27 34.12
C LEU A 5 -4.85 -28.66 32.76
N LEU A 6 -5.84 -28.62 31.86
CA LEU A 6 -5.90 -27.65 30.78
C LEU A 6 -5.91 -26.25 31.40
N SER A 7 -4.81 -25.51 31.27
CA SER A 7 -4.77 -24.11 31.65
C SER A 7 -5.61 -23.32 30.63
N ASN A 8 -6.83 -23.00 31.04
CA ASN A 8 -7.65 -21.97 30.40
C ASN A 8 -6.93 -20.62 30.56
N GLY A 9 -6.00 -20.32 29.65
CA GLY A 9 -5.45 -18.99 29.47
C GLY A 9 -6.60 -18.06 29.11
N LYS A 10 -7.14 -17.34 30.10
CA LYS A 10 -8.10 -16.26 29.87
C LYS A 10 -7.47 -15.30 28.86
N LYS A 11 -7.95 -15.31 27.61
CA LYS A 11 -7.61 -14.29 26.62
C LYS A 11 -7.89 -12.95 27.28
N LYS A 12 -6.85 -12.14 27.53
CA LYS A 12 -7.00 -10.78 28.07
C LYS A 12 -8.00 -10.06 27.17
N LYS A 13 -9.06 -9.48 27.77
CA LYS A 13 -9.97 -8.62 27.01
C LYS A 13 -9.12 -7.54 26.34
N PRO A 14 -9.25 -7.32 25.01
CA PRO A 14 -8.52 -6.26 24.34
C PRO A 14 -8.86 -4.94 25.03
N GLN A 15 -7.86 -4.27 25.58
CA GLN A 15 -8.02 -2.92 26.10
C GLN A 15 -8.32 -1.99 24.92
N GLU A 16 -9.18 -1.01 25.13
CA GLU A 16 -9.42 0.01 24.11
C GLU A 16 -8.11 0.75 23.80
N PRO A 17 -7.77 0.92 22.52
CA PRO A 17 -6.55 1.60 22.15
C PRO A 17 -6.60 3.06 22.62
N VAL A 18 -5.53 3.49 23.29
CA VAL A 18 -5.29 4.91 23.61
C VAL A 18 -4.31 5.45 22.59
N TYR A 19 -4.74 6.43 21.81
CA TYR A 19 -3.92 7.10 20.80
C TYR A 19 -3.31 8.36 21.37
N ARG A 20 -2.02 8.59 21.14
CA ARG A 20 -1.37 9.88 21.40
C ARG A 20 -1.34 10.66 20.10
N VAL A 21 -2.09 11.76 20.03
CA VAL A 21 -2.22 12.58 18.83
C VAL A 21 -1.72 14.00 19.10
N TRP A 22 -1.19 14.65 18.06
CA TRP A 22 -0.91 16.08 18.09
C TRP A 22 -2.23 16.85 17.95
N ALA A 23 -2.56 17.70 18.93
CA ALA A 23 -3.78 18.49 18.89
C ALA A 23 -3.63 19.69 17.95
N GLY A 24 -3.87 19.51 16.65
CA GLY A 24 -3.68 20.57 15.66
C GLY A 24 -2.19 20.86 15.47
N TYR A 25 -1.58 20.23 14.46
CA TYR A 25 -0.19 20.49 14.13
C TYR A 25 -0.07 21.89 13.52
N ASP A 26 0.48 22.84 14.30
CA ASP A 26 0.93 24.15 13.83
C ASP A 26 2.45 24.09 13.67
N PRO A 27 3.01 24.13 12.44
CA PRO A 27 4.46 24.05 12.24
C PRO A 27 5.25 25.22 12.85
N LYS A 28 4.57 26.29 13.30
CA LYS A 28 5.19 27.46 13.97
C LYS A 28 5.08 27.41 15.50
N LYS A 29 4.37 26.43 16.07
CA LYS A 29 4.25 26.23 17.52
C LYS A 29 4.59 24.80 17.89
N THR A 30 5.20 24.58 19.05
CA THR A 30 5.26 23.22 19.60
C THR A 30 3.84 22.80 19.96
N GLY A 31 3.26 21.88 19.20
CA GLY A 31 1.94 21.34 19.53
C GLY A 31 1.98 20.55 20.83
N GLU A 32 0.89 20.57 21.59
CA GLU A 32 0.76 19.66 22.73
C GLU A 32 0.25 18.29 22.25
N LYS A 33 0.83 17.21 22.80
CA LYS A 33 0.30 15.86 22.58
C LYS A 33 -0.86 15.64 23.54
N LYS A 34 -2.00 15.20 23.01
CA LYS A 34 -3.14 14.75 23.82
C LYS A 34 -3.36 13.27 23.64
N GLU A 35 -3.78 12.61 24.72
CA GLU A 35 -4.30 11.26 24.64
C GLU A 35 -5.77 11.31 24.23
N VAL A 36 -6.13 10.51 23.22
CA VAL A 36 -7.49 10.36 22.72
C VAL A 36 -7.84 8.89 22.73
N LYS A 37 -8.97 8.57 23.34
CA LYS A 37 -9.58 7.24 23.28
C LYS A 37 -10.54 7.23 22.11
N ILE A 38 -10.21 6.46 21.07
CA ILE A 38 -11.11 6.23 19.94
C ILE A 38 -11.64 4.80 20.11
N PRO A 39 -12.95 4.62 20.34
CA PRO A 39 -13.51 3.29 20.54
C PRO A 39 -13.35 2.47 19.27
N LEU A 40 -13.03 1.19 19.43
CA LEU A 40 -13.12 0.26 18.31
C LEU A 40 -14.58 0.13 17.89
N ASN A 41 -14.81 0.15 16.58
CA ASN A 41 -16.14 -0.05 16.01
C ASN A 41 -16.56 -1.53 16.18
N LYS A 42 -17.08 -1.88 17.36
CA LYS A 42 -17.47 -3.25 17.73
C LYS A 42 -18.92 -3.59 17.37
N ASP A 43 -19.75 -2.57 17.14
CA ASP A 43 -21.15 -2.70 16.76
C ASP A 43 -21.51 -1.56 15.81
N SER A 44 -21.06 -1.68 14.56
CA SER A 44 -21.24 -0.67 13.53
C SER A 44 -22.69 -0.51 13.06
N GLY A 45 -23.57 -1.47 13.36
CA GLY A 45 -24.88 -1.60 12.69
C GLY A 45 -24.80 -2.01 11.20
N PHE A 46 -23.61 -1.99 10.60
CA PHE A 46 -23.29 -2.59 9.30
C PHE A 46 -22.28 -3.73 9.47
N LYS A 47 -22.42 -4.79 8.68
CA LYS A 47 -21.60 -6.01 8.76
C LYS A 47 -20.14 -5.75 8.33
N ASP A 48 -19.18 -6.28 9.09
CA ASP A 48 -17.74 -6.43 8.84
C ASP A 48 -17.18 -5.72 7.59
N MET A 49 -16.87 -4.42 7.70
CA MET A 49 -16.17 -3.68 6.63
C MET A 49 -14.79 -4.30 6.35
N LYS A 50 -14.45 -4.42 5.07
CA LYS A 50 -13.15 -4.92 4.59
C LYS A 50 -12.57 -3.96 3.57
N LEU A 51 -11.26 -3.74 3.63
CA LEU A 51 -10.54 -3.06 2.55
C LEU A 51 -10.66 -3.90 1.28
N ALA A 52 -11.02 -3.26 0.17
CA ALA A 52 -11.22 -3.93 -1.10
C ALA A 52 -10.01 -3.80 -2.03
N HIS A 53 -9.56 -2.57 -2.28
CA HIS A 53 -8.45 -2.24 -3.18
C HIS A 53 -8.01 -0.79 -2.98
N THR A 54 -6.82 -0.46 -3.49
CA THR A 54 -6.36 0.91 -3.72
C THR A 54 -6.46 1.22 -5.20
N MET A 55 -7.18 2.28 -5.58
CA MET A 55 -7.33 2.68 -6.98
C MET A 55 -6.35 3.79 -7.34
N ILE A 56 -5.68 3.62 -8.48
CA ILE A 56 -4.87 4.67 -9.13
C ILE A 56 -5.31 4.86 -10.57
N ARG A 57 -5.13 6.09 -11.06
CA ARG A 57 -5.41 6.45 -12.45
C ARG A 57 -4.15 6.34 -13.28
N ILE A 58 -4.29 5.77 -14.46
CA ILE A 58 -3.19 5.54 -15.40
C ILE A 58 -3.50 6.18 -16.77
N ARG A 59 -2.45 6.49 -17.53
CA ARG A 59 -2.57 7.04 -18.89
C ARG A 59 -2.45 5.99 -19.98
N ASN A 60 -1.66 4.96 -19.75
CA ASN A 60 -1.36 3.94 -20.74
C ASN A 60 -1.39 2.57 -20.09
N LEU A 61 -2.40 1.77 -20.45
CA LEU A 61 -2.59 0.44 -19.88
C LEU A 61 -1.43 -0.52 -20.19
N GLU A 62 -0.87 -0.49 -21.39
CA GLU A 62 0.23 -1.37 -21.77
C GLU A 62 1.47 -1.09 -20.91
N ALA A 63 1.89 0.18 -20.84
CA ALA A 63 3.02 0.59 -20.01
C ALA A 63 2.80 0.25 -18.53
N SER A 64 1.57 0.46 -18.01
CA SER A 64 1.24 0.06 -16.63
C SER A 64 1.32 -1.46 -16.44
N LEU A 65 0.83 -2.27 -17.38
CA LEU A 65 0.90 -3.73 -17.26
C LEU A 65 2.34 -4.24 -17.38
N GLU A 66 3.18 -3.66 -18.24
CA GLU A 66 4.61 -3.97 -18.29
C GLU A 66 5.30 -3.69 -16.95
N PHE A 67 4.99 -2.55 -16.33
CA PHE A 67 5.56 -2.21 -15.04
C PHE A 67 5.02 -3.10 -13.90
N TYR A 68 3.70 -3.15 -13.70
CA TYR A 68 3.11 -3.83 -12.56
C TYR A 68 3.13 -5.36 -12.71
N CYS A 69 2.95 -5.90 -13.92
CA CYS A 69 2.93 -7.35 -14.12
C CYS A 69 4.31 -7.89 -14.48
N SER A 70 4.97 -7.34 -15.51
CA SER A 70 6.25 -7.91 -15.97
C SER A 70 7.42 -7.56 -15.05
N PHE A 71 7.49 -6.33 -14.52
CA PHE A 71 8.59 -5.93 -13.63
C PHE A 71 8.32 -6.23 -12.15
N LEU A 72 7.13 -5.90 -11.63
CA LEU A 72 6.79 -6.17 -10.21
C LEU A 72 6.19 -7.56 -9.96
N GLY A 73 5.82 -8.31 -11.00
CA GLY A 73 5.33 -9.68 -10.86
C GLY A 73 3.86 -9.82 -10.45
N LEU A 74 3.06 -8.75 -10.48
CA LEU A 74 1.64 -8.84 -10.18
C LEU A 74 0.87 -9.54 -11.32
N GLN A 75 -0.32 -10.05 -10.98
CA GLN A 75 -1.19 -10.73 -11.92
C GLN A 75 -2.53 -10.01 -12.04
N GLU A 76 -3.06 -9.95 -13.26
CA GLU A 76 -4.43 -9.51 -13.48
C GLU A 76 -5.40 -10.56 -12.95
N VAL A 77 -6.11 -10.21 -11.88
CA VAL A 77 -7.10 -11.09 -11.25
C VAL A 77 -8.53 -10.77 -11.69
N ARG A 78 -8.77 -9.56 -12.19
CA ARG A 78 -10.08 -9.15 -12.70
C ARG A 78 -9.96 -7.94 -13.63
N ARG A 79 -10.77 -7.91 -14.67
CA ARG A 79 -10.92 -6.75 -15.56
C ARG A 79 -12.39 -6.43 -15.80
N LYS A 80 -12.69 -5.14 -15.92
CA LYS A 80 -14.02 -4.64 -16.28
C LYS A 80 -13.89 -3.53 -17.31
N ASP A 81 -14.54 -3.70 -18.44
CA ASP A 81 -14.72 -2.66 -19.44
C ASP A 81 -16.07 -1.95 -19.17
N LEU A 82 -16.05 -0.62 -19.12
CA LEU A 82 -17.23 0.23 -18.90
C LEU A 82 -17.67 0.92 -20.20
N GLY A 83 -17.44 0.29 -21.35
CA GLY A 83 -17.80 0.85 -22.65
C GLY A 83 -16.97 2.10 -22.93
N ASN A 84 -17.60 3.23 -23.25
CA ASN A 84 -16.86 4.44 -23.62
C ASN A 84 -16.28 5.21 -22.43
N GLU A 85 -16.50 4.76 -21.20
CA GLU A 85 -16.07 5.50 -19.99
C GLU A 85 -14.64 5.14 -19.57
N ALA A 86 -14.38 3.87 -19.24
CA ALA A 86 -13.10 3.44 -18.68
C ALA A 86 -12.84 1.94 -18.83
N THR A 87 -11.56 1.57 -18.70
CA THR A 87 -11.12 0.19 -18.41
C THR A 87 -10.61 0.12 -16.98
N LEU A 88 -11.12 -0.83 -16.19
CA LEU A 88 -10.64 -1.13 -14.84
C LEU A 88 -9.90 -2.47 -14.85
N VAL A 89 -8.69 -2.50 -14.28
CA VAL A 89 -7.87 -3.71 -14.16
C VAL A 89 -7.41 -3.86 -12.73
N PHE A 90 -7.73 -5.00 -12.12
CA PHE A 90 -7.39 -5.31 -10.75
C PHE A 90 -6.20 -6.26 -10.76
N LEU A 91 -5.13 -5.83 -10.12
CA LEU A 91 -3.89 -6.56 -9.98
C LEU A 91 -3.71 -7.02 -8.53
N SER A 92 -3.15 -8.21 -8.34
CA SER A 92 -2.78 -8.73 -7.03
C SER A 92 -1.51 -9.58 -7.11
N ASP A 93 -0.92 -9.83 -5.94
CA ASP A 93 0.14 -10.82 -5.77
C ASP A 93 -0.47 -12.23 -5.66
N ASP A 94 0.38 -13.26 -5.60
CA ASP A 94 -0.07 -14.65 -5.44
C ASP A 94 -0.88 -14.89 -4.16
N ALA A 95 -0.67 -14.06 -3.13
CA ALA A 95 -1.38 -14.17 -1.87
C ALA A 95 -2.81 -13.61 -1.93
N GLY A 96 -3.12 -12.75 -2.91
CA GLY A 96 -4.47 -12.22 -3.13
C GLY A 96 -4.95 -11.24 -2.04
N ASN A 97 -4.05 -10.79 -1.15
CA ASN A 97 -4.43 -10.01 0.04
C ASN A 97 -4.61 -8.52 -0.27
N TYR A 98 -3.86 -8.01 -1.24
CA TYR A 98 -3.85 -6.61 -1.64
C TYR A 98 -4.20 -6.48 -3.11
N HIS A 99 -5.07 -5.53 -3.43
CA HIS A 99 -5.50 -5.28 -4.79
C HIS A 99 -5.19 -3.83 -5.19
N ILE A 100 -4.57 -3.68 -6.35
CA ILE A 100 -4.43 -2.39 -7.02
C ILE A 100 -5.45 -2.36 -8.15
N GLU A 101 -6.30 -1.33 -8.18
CA GLU A 101 -7.17 -1.05 -9.32
C GLU A 101 -6.52 0.01 -10.21
N LEU A 102 -6.07 -0.40 -11.38
CA LEU A 102 -5.65 0.50 -12.45
C LEU A 102 -6.88 0.95 -13.23
N THR A 103 -7.09 2.27 -13.31
CA THR A 103 -8.20 2.87 -14.06
C THR A 103 -7.69 3.71 -15.22
N LEU A 104 -7.99 3.27 -16.44
CA LEU A 104 -7.78 4.02 -17.68
C LEU A 104 -9.11 4.66 -18.11
N ASN A 105 -9.23 5.98 -17.96
CA ASN A 105 -10.39 6.73 -18.49
C ASN A 105 -10.21 6.99 -19.99
N ARG A 106 -11.29 6.90 -20.77
CA ARG A 106 -11.28 7.02 -22.25
C ARG A 106 -11.66 8.42 -22.76
N ASP A 107 -11.78 9.39 -21.88
CA ASP A 107 -12.20 10.76 -22.21
C ASP A 107 -11.03 11.73 -22.49
N GLY A 108 -9.80 11.21 -22.55
CA GLY A 108 -8.62 11.98 -22.92
C GLY A 108 -8.12 12.95 -21.85
N ARG A 109 -8.64 12.87 -20.62
CA ARG A 109 -8.14 13.70 -19.51
C ARG A 109 -6.72 13.31 -19.11
N ASP A 110 -6.01 14.26 -18.51
CA ASP A 110 -4.67 14.07 -17.93
C ASP A 110 -4.68 14.28 -16.41
N TYR A 111 -3.63 13.85 -15.72
CA TYR A 111 -3.55 13.84 -14.26
C TYR A 111 -2.30 14.52 -13.70
N THR A 112 -2.47 15.56 -12.89
CA THR A 112 -1.36 16.06 -12.08
C THR A 112 -1.33 15.33 -10.75
N LEU A 113 -0.22 14.65 -10.45
CA LEU A 113 0.03 14.07 -9.13
C LEU A 113 0.17 15.20 -8.10
N GLY A 114 -0.65 15.12 -7.05
CA GLY A 114 -0.50 15.97 -5.86
C GLY A 114 0.57 15.43 -4.92
N ASP A 115 0.71 16.07 -3.76
CA ASP A 115 1.68 15.76 -2.72
C ASP A 115 1.10 14.95 -1.54
N GLN A 116 -0.17 14.56 -1.63
CA GLN A 116 -0.90 13.87 -0.55
C GLN A 116 -0.73 12.36 -0.59
N PHE A 117 -0.76 11.75 -1.77
CA PHE A 117 -0.59 10.31 -1.91
C PHE A 117 0.89 9.96 -1.79
N GLY A 118 1.23 9.14 -0.79
CA GLY A 118 2.62 8.81 -0.48
C GLY A 118 3.25 7.87 -1.50
N HIS A 119 2.78 6.62 -1.54
CA HIS A 119 3.32 5.57 -2.41
C HIS A 119 2.52 4.28 -2.28
N LEU A 120 2.75 3.34 -3.20
CA LEU A 120 2.50 1.91 -3.01
C LEU A 120 3.80 1.25 -2.53
N ALA A 121 3.71 0.20 -1.71
CA ALA A 121 4.87 -0.47 -1.14
C ALA A 121 4.85 -1.97 -1.40
N PHE A 122 6.02 -2.53 -1.67
CA PHE A 122 6.27 -3.94 -1.96
C PHE A 122 7.44 -4.45 -1.14
N HIS A 123 7.44 -5.77 -0.91
CA HIS A 123 8.55 -6.48 -0.31
C HIS A 123 9.26 -7.35 -1.33
N VAL A 124 10.56 -7.56 -1.14
CA VAL A 124 11.37 -8.45 -1.98
C VAL A 124 12.47 -9.11 -1.15
N ASP A 125 12.84 -10.34 -1.53
CA ASP A 125 13.92 -11.10 -0.90
C ASP A 125 15.32 -10.66 -1.35
N ASP A 126 15.45 -10.09 -2.56
CA ASP A 126 16.72 -9.61 -3.10
C ASP A 126 16.52 -8.22 -3.74
N LEU A 127 16.76 -7.19 -2.93
CA LEU A 127 16.67 -5.80 -3.38
C LEU A 127 17.78 -5.44 -4.39
N ASP A 128 18.94 -6.12 -4.35
CA ASP A 128 20.06 -5.82 -5.24
C ASP A 128 19.78 -6.31 -6.67
N ALA A 129 19.08 -7.43 -6.83
CA ALA A 129 18.54 -7.87 -8.12
C ALA A 129 17.56 -6.84 -8.71
N VAL A 130 16.64 -6.31 -7.89
CA VAL A 130 15.70 -5.26 -8.31
C VAL A 130 16.45 -4.00 -8.75
N ILE A 131 17.39 -3.51 -7.94
CA ILE A 131 18.21 -2.33 -8.28
C ILE A 131 18.96 -2.53 -9.59
N SER A 132 19.47 -3.73 -9.85
CA SER A 132 20.18 -4.05 -11.09
C SER A 132 19.26 -3.90 -12.30
N LYS A 133 18.03 -4.43 -12.23
CA LYS A 133 17.01 -4.28 -13.29
C LYS A 133 16.58 -2.84 -13.50
N VAL A 134 16.39 -2.08 -12.41
CA VAL A 134 16.08 -0.64 -12.49
C VAL A 134 17.19 0.12 -13.23
N LYS A 135 18.45 -0.19 -12.96
CA LYS A 135 19.61 0.40 -13.66
C LYS A 135 19.69 -0.02 -15.13
N GLU A 136 19.46 -1.29 -15.44
CA GLU A 136 19.42 -1.80 -16.83
C GLU A 136 18.38 -1.06 -17.67
N ASN A 137 17.21 -0.78 -17.09
CA ASN A 137 16.13 -0.03 -17.75
C ASN A 137 16.39 1.49 -17.81
N GLY A 138 17.46 2.00 -17.17
CA GLY A 138 17.77 3.42 -17.10
C GLY A 138 16.75 4.24 -16.29
N TRP A 139 16.04 3.60 -15.36
CA TRP A 139 14.99 4.26 -14.59
C TRP A 139 15.55 5.05 -13.41
N TRP A 140 14.86 6.13 -13.06
CA TRP A 140 15.16 6.90 -11.86
C TRP A 140 14.81 6.11 -10.61
N PHE A 141 15.67 6.17 -9.60
CA PHE A 141 15.38 5.69 -8.26
C PHE A 141 16.19 6.45 -7.20
N ARG A 142 15.75 6.36 -5.95
CA ARG A 142 16.52 6.76 -4.75
C ARG A 142 16.57 5.59 -3.78
N GLN A 143 17.67 5.46 -3.04
CA GLN A 143 17.88 4.36 -2.11
C GLN A 143 17.95 4.84 -0.66
N SER A 144 17.54 3.98 0.28
CA SER A 144 17.74 4.14 1.71
C SER A 144 19.22 4.42 2.03
N LYS A 145 19.49 5.27 3.02
CA LYS A 145 20.86 5.49 3.51
C LYS A 145 21.40 4.21 4.17
N SER A 146 22.71 3.99 4.14
CA SER A 146 23.36 2.85 4.81
C SER A 146 23.11 2.79 6.33
N THR A 147 22.79 3.93 6.95
CA THR A 147 22.45 4.04 8.37
C THR A 147 20.99 3.73 8.68
N SER A 148 20.17 3.43 7.67
CA SER A 148 18.74 3.13 7.84
C SER A 148 18.56 1.72 8.40
N SER A 149 17.56 1.53 9.26
CA SER A 149 17.24 0.22 9.85
C SER A 149 16.56 -0.76 8.87
N SER A 150 16.13 -0.27 7.71
CA SER A 150 15.57 -1.06 6.61
C SER A 150 16.25 -0.66 5.31
N ARG A 151 16.50 -1.63 4.42
CA ARG A 151 16.95 -1.37 3.05
C ARG A 151 15.75 -1.25 2.13
N TYR A 152 15.70 -0.17 1.35
CA TYR A 152 14.63 0.05 0.38
C TYR A 152 15.08 0.95 -0.77
N ILE A 153 14.34 0.91 -1.88
CA ILE A 153 14.38 1.94 -2.92
C ILE A 153 13.01 2.56 -3.13
N PHE A 154 13.01 3.79 -3.64
CA PHE A 154 11.87 4.37 -4.31
C PHE A 154 12.16 4.51 -5.79
N LEU A 155 11.20 4.15 -6.62
CA LEU A 155 11.19 4.40 -8.06
C LEU A 155 9.81 4.94 -8.47
N LYS A 156 9.66 5.30 -9.75
CA LYS A 156 8.41 5.79 -10.31
C LYS A 156 7.78 4.75 -11.22
N ASP A 157 6.47 4.58 -11.09
CA ASP A 157 5.70 3.89 -12.13
C ASP A 157 5.57 4.79 -13.40
N PRO A 158 5.00 4.28 -14.50
CA PRO A 158 4.89 5.05 -15.76
C PRO A 158 4.11 6.36 -15.64
N ASP A 159 3.26 6.50 -14.63
CA ASP A 159 2.42 7.68 -14.40
C ASP A 159 2.98 8.63 -13.31
N GLY A 160 4.10 8.25 -12.68
CA GLY A 160 4.85 9.04 -11.71
C GLY A 160 4.51 8.75 -10.24
N TYR A 161 3.69 7.74 -9.94
CA TYR A 161 3.44 7.32 -8.57
C TYR A 161 4.72 6.77 -7.96
N ASP A 162 4.99 7.14 -6.71
CA ASP A 162 6.10 6.55 -5.97
C ASP A 162 5.80 5.10 -5.62
N ILE A 163 6.76 4.24 -5.92
CA ILE A 163 6.77 2.82 -5.58
C ILE A 163 7.91 2.57 -4.62
N GLU A 164 7.62 2.12 -3.41
CA GLU A 164 8.62 1.69 -2.43
C GLU A 164 8.84 0.18 -2.56
N ILE A 165 10.09 -0.25 -2.67
CA ILE A 165 10.44 -1.67 -2.63
C ILE A 165 11.40 -1.88 -1.46
N LEU A 166 10.96 -2.68 -0.48
CA LEU A 166 11.67 -2.94 0.76
C LEU A 166 12.22 -4.37 0.77
N GLN A 167 13.47 -4.49 1.21
CA GLN A 167 14.07 -5.79 1.51
C GLN A 167 13.35 -6.44 2.70
N GLU A 168 12.89 -7.68 2.54
CA GLU A 168 12.43 -8.48 3.68
C GLU A 168 13.56 -8.71 4.69
N LYS A 169 13.21 -8.82 5.97
CA LYS A 169 14.16 -8.94 7.08
C LYS A 169 14.51 -10.39 7.39
#